data_AF-A0A964HEQ1-F1
#
_entry.id   AF-A0A964HEQ1-F1
#
_cell.length_a   1.000
_cell.length_b   1.000
_cell.length_c   1.000
_cell.angle_alpha   90.00
_cell.angle_beta   90.00
_cell.angle_gamma   90.00
#
_symmetry.space_group_name_H-M   'P 1'
#
loop_
_entity.id
_entity.type
_entity.pdbx_description
1 polymer ?
#
loop_
_entity_poly.entity_id
_entity_poly.type
_entity_poly.pdbx_seq_one_letter_code
_entity_poly.pdbx_strand_id
1 'polypeptide(L)'
;MTERNFENGPPSQSSSPADMISIIRRAWSLSADQLARVFGVEKTTCYAWSVLKEREHVRPDKLDRMERLTQIAQRWAMRGHLPGGALTWALPDRPTLLDLLSSPDLDETAILDCFDRLAAVEGDILKERGKQTRELAAVIGAAAAASGRRPPG
;
A
#
# COMPACT_ATOMS: atom_id res chain seq x y z
N MET A 1 24.17 -8.02 5.86
CA MET A 1 22.79 -7.84 5.38
C MET A 1 22.13 -6.94 6.41
N THR A 2 22.12 -5.63 6.16
CA THR A 2 21.92 -4.62 7.21
C THR A 2 20.44 -4.45 7.55
N GLU A 3 20.07 -4.85 8.77
CA GLU A 3 18.81 -4.51 9.41
C GLU A 3 18.70 -2.98 9.50
N ARG A 4 17.68 -2.39 8.88
CA ARG A 4 17.38 -0.96 9.05
C ARG A 4 16.59 -0.78 10.34
N ASN A 5 17.26 -0.18 11.32
CA ASN A 5 16.68 0.34 12.54
C ASN A 5 15.42 1.16 12.26
N PHE A 6 14.33 0.77 12.92
CA PHE A 6 13.07 1.48 12.99
C PHE A 6 13.17 2.63 13.99
N GLU A 7 13.78 3.73 13.61
CA GLU A 7 13.52 5.02 14.27
C GLU A 7 12.49 5.77 13.43
N ASN A 8 11.21 5.52 13.68
CA ASN A 8 10.13 6.45 13.31
C ASN A 8 9.44 6.88 14.59
N GLY A 9 10.02 7.90 15.23
CA GLY A 9 9.26 8.72 16.17
C GLY A 9 8.15 9.48 15.44
N PRO A 10 7.14 10.02 16.18
CA PRO A 10 6.11 10.86 15.57
C PRO A 10 6.76 12.03 14.80
N PRO A 11 6.12 12.56 13.76
CA PRO A 11 6.65 13.68 13.03
C PRO A 11 6.60 14.86 13.99
N SER A 12 7.77 15.28 14.47
CA SER A 12 7.92 16.62 15.02
C SER A 12 7.34 17.60 13.99
N GLN A 13 6.76 18.71 14.43
CA GLN A 13 6.16 19.78 13.59
C GLN A 13 7.14 20.45 12.59
N SER A 14 8.28 19.80 12.33
CA SER A 14 9.48 20.23 11.63
C SER A 14 9.86 19.30 10.47
N SER A 15 9.02 18.31 10.11
CA SER A 15 9.32 17.44 8.96
C SER A 15 9.37 18.26 7.66
N SER A 16 10.39 18.00 6.83
CA SER A 16 10.48 18.67 5.53
C SER A 16 9.45 18.10 4.54
N PRO A 17 9.07 18.85 3.48
CA PRO A 17 8.22 18.31 2.42
C PRO A 17 8.77 17.00 1.82
N ALA A 18 10.10 16.91 1.66
CA ALA A 18 10.76 15.69 1.22
C ALA A 18 10.50 14.50 2.16
N ASP A 19 10.53 14.71 3.46
CA ASP A 19 10.28 13.65 4.45
C ASP A 19 8.81 13.22 4.42
N MET A 20 7.87 14.18 4.37
CA MET A 20 6.44 13.91 4.26
C MET A 20 6.11 13.08 3.02
N ILE A 21 6.63 13.49 1.85
CA ILE A 21 6.46 12.74 0.59
C ILE A 21 7.05 11.34 0.69
N SER A 22 8.21 11.18 1.32
CA SER A 22 8.84 9.87 1.53
C SER A 22 7.97 8.95 2.40
N ILE A 23 7.42 9.47 3.50
CA ILE A 23 6.53 8.74 4.40
C ILE A 23 5.27 8.29 3.67
N ILE A 24 4.57 9.22 3.01
CA ILE A 24 3.35 8.96 2.24
C ILE A 24 3.60 7.92 1.16
N ARG A 25 4.68 8.08 0.37
CA ARG A 25 4.99 7.17 -0.73
C ARG A 25 5.27 5.76 -0.21
N ARG A 26 5.94 5.62 0.93
CA ARG A 26 6.28 4.33 1.52
C ARG A 26 5.09 3.63 2.17
N ALA A 27 4.23 4.37 2.88
CA ALA A 27 3.10 3.78 3.58
C ALA A 27 2.15 3.04 2.64
N TRP A 28 1.93 3.61 1.45
CA TRP A 28 1.04 3.05 0.45
C TRP A 28 1.78 2.44 -0.77
N SER A 29 3.10 2.52 -0.86
CA SER A 29 3.88 2.09 -2.05
C SER A 29 3.47 2.80 -3.34
N LEU A 30 3.20 4.12 -3.27
CA LEU A 30 2.72 4.90 -4.41
C LEU A 30 3.81 5.08 -5.48
N SER A 31 3.43 4.94 -6.74
CA SER A 31 4.24 5.43 -7.86
C SER A 31 4.21 6.96 -7.94
N ALA A 32 5.13 7.56 -8.72
CA ALA A 32 5.12 9.01 -8.95
C ALA A 32 3.81 9.50 -9.59
N ASP A 33 3.22 8.70 -10.48
CA ASP A 33 1.90 8.95 -11.08
C ASP A 33 0.78 8.97 -10.04
N GLN A 34 0.74 7.96 -9.17
CA GLN A 34 -0.29 7.86 -8.14
C GLN A 34 -0.15 8.99 -7.12
N LEU A 35 1.09 9.33 -6.75
CA LEU A 35 1.38 10.46 -5.86
C LEU A 35 0.90 11.78 -6.47
N ALA A 36 1.18 12.02 -7.75
CA ALA A 36 0.71 13.18 -8.48
C ALA A 36 -0.83 13.27 -8.48
N ARG A 37 -1.51 12.14 -8.67
CA ARG A 37 -2.97 12.03 -8.59
C ARG A 37 -3.51 12.29 -7.18
N VAL A 38 -2.85 11.82 -6.14
CA VAL A 38 -3.23 12.05 -4.72
C VAL A 38 -3.17 13.53 -4.36
N PHE A 39 -2.20 14.25 -4.91
CA PHE A 39 -2.02 15.68 -4.66
C PHE A 39 -2.71 16.59 -5.68
N GLY A 40 -3.20 16.05 -6.80
CA GLY A 40 -3.78 16.82 -7.90
C GLY A 40 -2.76 17.78 -8.51
N VAL A 41 -1.52 17.32 -8.72
CA VAL A 41 -0.41 18.10 -9.31
C VAL A 41 0.29 17.29 -10.39
N GLU A 42 1.25 17.90 -11.08
CA GLU A 42 2.09 17.18 -12.04
C GLU A 42 3.18 16.34 -11.35
N LYS A 43 3.67 15.30 -12.02
CA LYS A 43 4.76 14.45 -11.52
C LYS A 43 6.03 15.26 -11.21
N THR A 44 6.33 16.25 -12.05
CA THR A 44 7.46 17.17 -11.91
C THR A 44 7.42 17.90 -10.56
N THR A 45 6.23 18.34 -10.13
CA THR A 45 6.00 18.94 -8.81
C THR A 45 6.29 17.95 -7.68
N CYS A 46 5.86 16.69 -7.80
CA CYS A 46 6.17 15.66 -6.80
C CYS A 46 7.68 15.37 -6.69
N TYR A 47 8.41 15.36 -7.82
CA TYR A 47 9.86 15.21 -7.79
C TYR A 47 10.54 16.41 -7.11
N ALA A 48 10.10 17.63 -7.41
CA ALA A 48 10.60 18.83 -6.76
C ALA A 48 10.39 18.76 -5.23
N TRP A 49 9.19 18.38 -4.78
CA TRP A 49 8.89 18.21 -3.36
C TRP A 49 9.70 17.10 -2.68
N SER A 50 10.09 16.05 -3.42
CA SER A 50 10.88 14.93 -2.88
C SER A 50 12.31 15.30 -2.46
N VAL A 51 12.81 16.47 -2.89
CA VAL A 51 14.13 17.00 -2.50
C VAL A 51 14.03 18.29 -1.69
N LEU A 52 12.82 18.83 -1.54
CA LEU A 52 12.58 20.13 -0.92
C LEU A 52 12.65 20.06 0.60
N LYS A 53 13.50 20.90 1.19
CA LYS A 53 13.71 20.97 2.65
C LYS A 53 12.83 22.00 3.33
N GLU A 54 12.61 23.13 2.66
CA GLU A 54 11.92 24.28 3.22
C GLU A 54 10.42 24.24 2.89
N ARG A 55 9.61 24.50 3.90
CA ARG A 55 8.14 24.43 3.81
C ARG A 55 7.53 25.63 3.07
N GLU A 56 8.21 26.78 3.08
CA GLU A 56 7.77 28.05 2.47
C GLU A 56 7.63 27.98 0.94
N HIS A 57 8.32 27.03 0.31
CA HIS A 57 8.26 26.78 -1.13
C HIS A 57 7.05 25.92 -1.56
N VAL A 58 6.21 25.47 -0.61
CA VAL A 58 4.99 24.70 -0.87
C VAL A 58 3.77 25.56 -0.56
N ARG A 59 2.77 25.56 -1.45
CA ARG A 59 1.51 26.26 -1.20
C ARG A 59 0.85 25.76 0.11
N PRO A 60 0.27 26.64 0.94
CA PRO A 60 -0.29 26.25 2.23
C PRO A 60 -1.32 25.11 2.16
N ASP A 61 -2.19 25.11 1.13
CA ASP A 61 -3.19 24.05 0.93
C ASP A 61 -2.57 22.67 0.65
N LYS A 62 -1.45 22.63 -0.08
CA LYS A 62 -0.73 21.39 -0.37
C LYS A 62 0.06 20.92 0.83
N LEU A 63 0.62 21.85 1.59
CA LEU A 63 1.35 21.54 2.81
C LEU A 63 0.43 20.96 3.88
N ASP A 64 -0.75 21.55 4.10
CA ASP A 64 -1.79 21.01 5.00
C ASP A 64 -2.18 19.58 4.59
N ARG A 65 -2.44 19.37 3.29
CA ARG A 65 -2.74 18.04 2.76
C ARG A 65 -1.59 17.04 3.00
N MET A 66 -0.33 17.45 2.80
CA MET A 66 0.84 16.60 3.09
C MET A 66 0.90 16.21 4.56
N GLU A 67 0.67 17.16 5.48
CA GLU A 67 0.67 16.88 6.92
C GLU A 67 -0.42 15.89 7.30
N ARG A 68 -1.64 16.11 6.83
CA ARG A 68 -2.78 15.21 7.09
C ARG A 68 -2.52 13.81 6.55
N LEU A 69 -2.07 13.69 5.30
CA LEU A 69 -1.70 12.39 4.72
C LEU A 69 -0.53 11.74 5.46
N THR A 70 0.44 12.50 5.96
CA THR A 70 1.56 11.97 6.75
C THR A 70 1.07 11.37 8.07
N GLN A 71 0.14 12.04 8.77
CA GLN A 71 -0.45 11.53 10.01
C GLN A 71 -1.25 10.24 9.75
N ILE A 72 -2.06 10.23 8.69
CA ILE A 72 -2.84 9.05 8.29
C ILE A 72 -1.89 7.91 7.90
N ALA A 73 -0.82 8.18 7.15
CA ALA A 73 0.19 7.20 6.75
C ALA A 73 0.86 6.52 7.95
N GLN A 74 1.12 7.28 9.02
CA GLN A 74 1.70 6.73 10.25
C GLN A 74 0.70 5.85 10.99
N ARG A 75 -0.56 6.30 11.10
CA ARG A 75 -1.65 5.48 11.69
C ARG A 75 -1.89 4.21 10.89
N TRP A 76 -1.83 4.29 9.57
CA TRP A 76 -1.86 3.17 8.66
C TRP A 76 -0.71 2.19 8.91
N ALA A 77 0.53 2.69 9.02
CA ALA A 77 1.70 1.86 9.29
C ALA A 77 1.62 1.14 10.64
N MET A 78 0.98 1.73 11.66
CA MET A 78 0.73 1.07 12.94
C MET A 78 -0.23 -0.13 12.83
N ARG A 79 -1.09 -0.18 11.81
CA ARG A 79 -1.99 -1.32 11.57
C ARG A 79 -1.29 -2.49 10.87
N GLY A 80 -0.18 -2.24 10.19
CA GLY A 80 0.64 -3.26 9.54
C GLY A 80 0.99 -2.91 8.10
N HIS A 81 1.40 -3.92 7.33
CA HIS A 81 1.79 -3.76 5.94
C HIS A 81 0.85 -4.56 5.03
N LEU A 82 0.36 -3.91 3.97
CA LEU A 82 -0.38 -4.54 2.88
C LEU A 82 0.52 -4.63 1.64
N PRO A 83 0.36 -5.65 0.80
CA PRO A 83 1.15 -5.79 -0.43
C PRO A 83 0.90 -4.61 -1.37
N GLY A 84 1.92 -4.18 -2.11
CA GLY A 84 1.87 -2.98 -2.96
C GLY A 84 0.78 -2.96 -4.05
N GLY A 85 0.14 -4.10 -4.34
CA GLY A 85 -1.02 -4.19 -5.24
C GLY A 85 -2.37 -3.87 -4.59
N ALA A 86 -2.45 -3.81 -3.25
CA ALA A 86 -3.70 -3.63 -2.52
C ALA A 86 -4.38 -2.28 -2.79
N LEU A 87 -3.61 -1.25 -3.20
CA LEU A 87 -4.11 0.08 -3.54
C LEU A 87 -5.13 0.10 -4.69
N THR A 88 -4.99 -0.82 -5.64
CA THR A 88 -5.80 -0.88 -6.86
C THR A 88 -6.78 -2.04 -6.86
N TRP A 89 -6.84 -2.82 -5.78
CA TRP A 89 -7.87 -3.84 -5.64
C TRP A 89 -9.23 -3.16 -5.59
N ALA A 90 -10.07 -3.51 -6.56
CA ALA A 90 -11.44 -3.04 -6.61
C ALA A 90 -12.17 -3.62 -5.39
N LEU A 91 -12.63 -2.74 -4.50
CA LEU A 91 -13.59 -3.10 -3.47
C LEU A 91 -14.98 -3.06 -4.12
N PRO A 92 -15.81 -4.10 -3.99
CA PRO A 92 -17.15 -4.09 -4.54
C PRO A 92 -17.93 -2.87 -4.00
N ASP A 93 -18.51 -2.08 -4.92
CA ASP A 93 -19.36 -0.91 -4.66
C ASP A 93 -18.72 0.25 -3.87
N ARG A 94 -17.39 0.39 -3.87
CA ARG A 94 -16.70 1.45 -3.11
C ARG A 94 -15.55 2.08 -3.92
N PRO A 95 -15.21 3.36 -3.66
CA PRO A 95 -13.99 3.97 -4.18
C PRO A 95 -12.76 3.17 -3.74
N THR A 96 -11.76 3.06 -4.62
CA THR A 96 -10.49 2.41 -4.27
C THR A 96 -9.76 3.22 -3.20
N LEU A 97 -8.76 2.61 -2.53
CA LEU A 97 -7.91 3.36 -1.61
C LEU A 97 -7.24 4.56 -2.29
N LEU A 98 -6.85 4.41 -3.57
CA LEU A 98 -6.31 5.53 -4.35
C LEU A 98 -7.34 6.65 -4.54
N ASP A 99 -8.61 6.32 -4.76
CA ASP A 99 -9.68 7.32 -4.90
C ASP A 99 -9.93 8.05 -3.57
N LEU A 100 -9.93 7.33 -2.44
CA LEU A 100 -10.04 7.93 -1.11
C LEU A 100 -8.87 8.89 -0.82
N LEU A 101 -7.64 8.48 -1.15
CA LEU A 101 -6.45 9.32 -1.00
C LEU A 101 -6.41 10.50 -1.97
N SER A 102 -7.07 10.40 -3.13
CA SER A 102 -7.19 11.48 -4.12
C SER A 102 -8.37 12.42 -3.85
N SER A 103 -9.28 12.07 -2.94
CA SER A 103 -10.42 12.91 -2.59
C SER A 103 -9.97 14.28 -2.05
N PRO A 104 -10.59 15.39 -2.48
CA PRO A 104 -10.30 16.71 -1.90
C PRO A 104 -10.51 16.69 -0.38
N ASP A 105 -11.58 16.04 0.07
CA ASP A 105 -11.88 15.80 1.48
C ASP A 105 -11.28 14.46 1.92
N LEU A 106 -10.27 14.53 2.79
CA LEU A 106 -9.62 13.35 3.37
C LEU A 106 -10.48 12.80 4.50
N ASP A 107 -11.25 11.76 4.20
CA ASP A 107 -11.94 10.95 5.21
C ASP A 107 -10.96 9.93 5.80
N GLU A 108 -10.32 10.31 6.90
CA GLU A 108 -9.38 9.45 7.61
C GLU A 108 -10.01 8.12 8.04
N THR A 109 -11.26 8.14 8.54
CA THR A 109 -11.94 6.94 9.01
C THR A 109 -12.16 5.98 7.84
N ALA A 110 -12.63 6.48 6.71
CA ALA A 110 -12.80 5.65 5.50
C ALA A 110 -11.47 5.08 4.99
N ILE A 111 -10.39 5.87 5.03
CA ILE A 111 -9.05 5.40 4.64
C ILE A 111 -8.60 4.27 5.56
N LEU A 112 -8.69 4.45 6.88
CA LEU A 112 -8.23 3.45 7.82
C LEU A 112 -9.11 2.18 7.80
N ASP A 113 -10.43 2.30 7.68
CA ASP A 113 -11.35 1.16 7.52
C ASP A 113 -11.09 0.39 6.22
N CYS A 114 -10.56 1.04 5.19
CA CYS A 114 -10.14 0.38 3.96
C CYS A 114 -8.99 -0.62 4.20
N PHE A 115 -8.12 -0.35 5.18
CA PHE A 115 -7.06 -1.28 5.59
C PHE A 115 -7.64 -2.63 6.00
N ASP A 116 -8.60 -2.62 6.92
CA ASP A 116 -9.15 -3.85 7.52
C ASP A 116 -9.84 -4.71 6.45
N ARG A 117 -10.48 -4.04 5.47
CA ARG A 117 -11.12 -4.71 4.33
C ARG A 117 -10.09 -5.31 3.38
N LEU A 118 -9.06 -4.55 3.02
CA LEU A 118 -8.00 -5.06 2.14
C LEU A 118 -7.24 -6.22 2.78
N ALA A 119 -7.01 -6.17 4.09
CA ALA A 119 -6.42 -7.27 4.86
C ALA A 119 -7.32 -8.53 4.82
N ALA A 120 -8.64 -8.37 4.92
CA ALA A 120 -9.58 -9.49 4.78
C ALA A 120 -9.54 -10.10 3.38
N VAL A 121 -9.54 -9.26 2.32
CA VAL A 121 -9.44 -9.71 0.92
C VAL A 121 -8.10 -10.42 0.66
N GLU A 122 -6.99 -9.92 1.19
CA GLU A 122 -5.69 -10.59 1.09
C GLU A 122 -5.74 -11.99 1.73
N GLY A 123 -6.32 -12.10 2.93
CA GLY A 123 -6.51 -13.37 3.61
C GLY A 123 -7.28 -14.38 2.77
N ASP A 124 -8.33 -13.93 2.07
CA ASP A 124 -9.14 -14.80 1.22
C ASP A 124 -8.43 -15.17 -0.09
N ILE A 125 -7.68 -14.25 -0.71
CA ILE A 125 -6.85 -14.54 -1.88
C ILE A 125 -5.75 -15.58 -1.53
N LEU A 126 -5.10 -15.44 -0.37
CA LEU A 126 -4.09 -16.39 0.10
C LEU A 126 -4.70 -17.78 0.36
N LYS A 127 -5.86 -17.85 1.00
CA LYS A 127 -6.58 -19.11 1.24
C LYS A 127 -6.92 -19.82 -0.08
N GLU A 128 -7.42 -19.07 -1.05
CA GLU A 128 -7.82 -19.63 -2.34
C GLU A 128 -6.61 -20.16 -3.12
N ARG A 129 -5.51 -19.41 -3.15
CA ARG A 129 -4.23 -19.88 -3.75
C ARG A 129 -3.67 -21.13 -3.05
N GLY A 130 -3.80 -21.20 -1.72
CA GLY A 130 -3.40 -22.37 -0.93
C GLY A 130 -4.28 -23.59 -1.19
N LYS A 131 -5.55 -23.40 -1.55
CA LYS A 131 -6.45 -24.48 -1.97
C LYS A 131 -6.07 -24.99 -3.36
N GLN A 132 -5.86 -24.09 -4.33
CA GLN A 132 -5.47 -24.44 -5.70
C GLN A 132 -4.14 -25.19 -5.76
N THR A 133 -3.14 -24.76 -4.97
CA THR A 133 -1.84 -25.45 -4.88
C THR A 133 -1.99 -26.88 -4.35
N ARG A 134 -2.86 -27.09 -3.35
CA ARG A 134 -3.15 -28.43 -2.79
C ARG A 134 -3.89 -29.31 -3.78
N GLU A 135 -4.87 -28.78 -4.51
CA GLU A 135 -5.57 -29.50 -5.56
C GLU A 135 -4.62 -29.93 -6.69
N LEU A 136 -3.75 -29.03 -7.15
CA LEU A 136 -2.77 -29.35 -8.19
C LEU A 136 -1.78 -30.42 -7.70
N ALA A 137 -1.28 -30.31 -6.47
CA ALA A 137 -0.41 -31.32 -5.87
C ALA A 137 -1.10 -32.69 -5.73
N ALA A 138 -2.40 -32.71 -5.40
CA ALA A 138 -3.19 -33.94 -5.33
C ALA A 138 -3.35 -34.61 -6.70
N VAL A 139 -3.59 -33.83 -7.75
CA VAL A 139 -3.70 -34.34 -9.14
C VAL A 139 -2.35 -34.92 -9.60
N ILE A 140 -1.24 -34.23 -9.35
CA ILE A 140 0.10 -34.71 -9.69
C ILE A 140 0.45 -35.99 -8.91
N GLY A 141 0.15 -36.02 -7.60
CA GLY A 141 0.36 -37.19 -6.76
C GLY A 141 -0.46 -38.41 -7.21
N ALA A 142 -1.71 -38.21 -7.61
CA ALA A 142 -2.57 -39.26 -8.13
C ALA A 142 -2.06 -39.82 -9.49
N ALA A 143 -1.59 -38.95 -10.39
CA ALA A 143 -1.01 -39.35 -11.67
C ALA A 143 0.29 -40.14 -11.51
N ALA A 144 1.14 -39.77 -10.54
CA ALA A 144 2.36 -40.50 -10.20
C ALA A 144 2.05 -41.89 -9.62
N ALA A 145 1.05 -42.01 -8.75
CA ALA A 145 0.63 -43.29 -8.17
C ALA A 145 0.02 -44.26 -9.20
N ALA A 146 -0.66 -43.75 -10.23
CA ALA A 146 -1.22 -44.55 -11.32
C ALA A 146 -0.14 -45.11 -12.27
N SER A 147 0.98 -44.40 -12.45
CA SER A 147 2.07 -44.80 -13.33
C SER A 147 3.02 -45.85 -12.74
N GLY A 148 2.91 -46.14 -11.43
CA GLY A 148 3.79 -47.08 -10.71
C GLY A 148 3.35 -48.55 -10.68
N ARG A 149 2.15 -48.91 -11.17
CA ARG A 149 1.71 -50.32 -11.25
C ARG A 149 2.04 -50.92 -12.61
N ARG A 150 3.25 -51.44 -12.75
CA ARG A 150 3.56 -52.46 -13.77
C ARG A 150 3.51 -53.83 -13.09
N PRO A 151 2.57 -54.73 -13.43
CA PRO A 151 2.55 -56.06 -12.83
C PRO A 151 3.77 -56.85 -13.31
N PRO A 152 4.42 -57.64 -12.44
CA PRO A 152 5.45 -58.57 -12.88
C PRO A 152 4.77 -59.68 -13.71
N GLY A 153 5.19 -59.79 -14.96
CA GLY A 153 4.91 -60.94 -15.83
C GLY A 153 5.98 -62.00 -15.69
#